data_AF-A0A940CX95-F1
#
_entry.id   AF-A0A940CX95-F1
#
_cell.length_a   1.000
_cell.length_b   1.000
_cell.length_c   1.000
_cell.angle_alpha   90.00
_cell.angle_beta   90.00
_cell.angle_gamma   90.00
#
_symmetry.space_group_name_H-M   'P 1'
#
loop_
_entity.id
_entity.type
_entity.pdbx_description
1 polymer ?
#
loop_
_entity_poly.entity_id
_entity_poly.type
_entity_poly.pdbx_seq_one_letter_code
_entity_poly.pdbx_strand_id
1 'polypeptide(L)'
;MNNDKNKFNLKKLIVEIIEGKIQDLVNVNKILENVLVSYNEAHNFLKKEKENEMKKYRLNSFEILAKESRKKGIFLCIITQRPGDIPEEC
;
A
#
# COMPACT_ATOMS: atom_id res chain seq x y z
N MET A 1 -23.64 -12.95 17.85
CA MET A 1 -23.80 -11.47 17.77
C MET A 1 -22.53 -10.91 17.17
N ASN A 2 -22.56 -10.58 15.88
CA ASN A 2 -21.44 -10.06 15.10
C ASN A 2 -21.35 -8.55 15.27
N ASN A 3 -20.47 -8.08 16.17
CA ASN A 3 -20.21 -6.64 16.37
C ASN A 3 -18.83 -6.17 15.87
N ASP A 4 -18.08 -7.00 15.14
CA ASP A 4 -16.72 -6.65 14.69
C ASP A 4 -16.64 -6.05 13.27
N LYS A 5 -17.78 -5.75 12.63
CA LYS A 5 -17.81 -5.25 11.24
C LYS A 5 -17.32 -3.81 11.05
N ASN A 6 -17.01 -3.08 12.12
CA ASN A 6 -16.56 -1.68 12.04
C ASN A 6 -15.38 -1.39 12.98
N LYS A 7 -14.42 -2.32 13.10
CA LYS A 7 -13.18 -2.00 13.81
C LYS A 7 -12.34 -1.07 12.92
N PHE A 8 -12.46 0.23 13.18
CA PHE A 8 -11.67 1.27 12.53
C PHE A 8 -10.17 0.94 12.68
N ASN A 9 -9.53 0.50 11.60
CA ASN A 9 -8.13 0.14 11.61
C ASN A 9 -7.30 1.40 11.38
N LEU A 10 -7.04 2.14 12.45
CA LEU A 10 -6.25 3.37 12.44
C LEU A 10 -4.88 3.18 11.75
N LYS A 11 -4.27 2.00 11.86
CA LYS A 11 -3.00 1.69 11.18
C LYS A 11 -3.16 1.70 9.66
N LYS A 12 -4.23 1.09 9.14
CA LYS A 12 -4.51 1.06 7.69
C LYS A 12 -4.76 2.47 7.15
N LEU A 13 -5.54 3.28 7.86
CA LEU A 13 -5.79 4.68 7.47
C LEU A 13 -4.51 5.52 7.47
N ILE A 14 -3.65 5.37 8.48
CA ILE A 14 -2.36 6.09 8.53
C ILE A 14 -1.50 5.72 7.32
N VAL A 15 -1.44 4.43 6.96
CA VAL A 15 -0.69 3.98 5.78
C VAL A 15 -1.29 4.58 4.51
N GLU A 16 -2.61 4.52 4.32
CA GLU A 16 -3.28 5.11 3.15
C GLU A 16 -2.98 6.62 3.02
N ILE A 17 -2.96 7.36 4.14
CA ILE A 17 -2.60 8.80 4.16
C ILE A 17 -1.13 9.01 3.78
N ILE A 18 -0.21 8.21 4.32
CA ILE A 18 1.22 8.31 4.02
C ILE A 18 1.46 8.00 2.54
N GLU A 19 0.83 6.96 2.02
CA GLU A 19 0.94 6.57 0.62
C GLU A 19 0.40 7.66 -0.32
N GLY A 20 -0.73 8.27 0.02
CA GLY A 20 -1.27 9.42 -0.70
C GLY A 20 -0.30 10.60 -0.71
N LYS A 21 0.32 10.93 0.43
CA LYS A 21 1.34 11.98 0.51
C LYS A 21 2.60 11.65 -0.31
N ILE A 22 3.06 10.40 -0.30
CA ILE A 22 4.18 9.96 -1.15
C ILE A 22 3.79 10.15 -2.61
N GLN A 23 2.58 9.76 -2.99
CA GLN A 23 2.09 9.93 -4.35
C GLN A 23 2.03 11.41 -4.76
N ASP A 24 1.53 12.30 -3.89
CA ASP A 24 1.51 13.74 -4.13
C ASP A 24 2.91 14.32 -4.29
N LEU A 25 3.84 13.97 -3.39
CA LEU A 25 5.23 14.41 -3.45
C LEU A 25 5.90 14.01 -4.77
N VAL A 26 5.52 12.85 -5.30
CA VAL A 26 6.07 12.39 -6.56
C VAL A 26 5.38 13.02 -7.78
N ASN A 27 4.08 13.29 -7.70
CA ASN A 27 3.32 13.88 -8.81
C ASN A 27 3.72 15.34 -9.09
N VAL A 28 4.46 16.00 -8.20
CA VAL A 28 5.05 17.34 -8.42
C VAL A 28 6.19 17.34 -9.46
N ASN A 29 6.35 16.27 -10.26
CA ASN A 29 7.46 16.07 -11.23
C ASN A 29 8.85 16.20 -10.62
N LYS A 30 8.94 16.16 -9.29
CA LYS A 30 10.18 16.14 -8.57
C LYS A 30 10.56 14.68 -8.42
N ILE A 31 11.53 14.23 -9.22
CA ILE A 31 12.10 12.90 -9.05
C ILE A 31 12.61 12.85 -7.61
N LEU A 32 12.03 11.93 -6.83
CA LEU A 32 12.49 11.65 -5.48
C LEU A 32 13.65 10.65 -5.62
N GLU A 33 14.79 11.13 -6.12
CA GLU A 33 15.96 10.28 -6.31
C GLU A 33 16.38 9.67 -4.95
N ASN A 34 16.42 8.34 -4.89
CA ASN A 34 16.91 7.55 -3.75
C ASN A 34 16.02 7.54 -2.50
N VAL A 35 14.69 7.61 -2.66
CA VAL A 35 13.77 7.43 -1.53
C VAL A 35 13.52 5.94 -1.28
N LEU A 36 13.78 5.48 -0.06
CA LEU A 36 13.41 4.15 0.42
C LEU A 36 12.07 4.22 1.16
N VAL A 37 11.09 3.45 0.69
CA VAL A 37 9.81 3.23 1.38
C VAL A 37 9.78 1.78 1.86
N SER A 38 9.69 1.59 3.19
CA SER A 38 9.71 0.28 3.81
C SER A 38 8.39 -0.04 4.51
N TYR A 39 7.78 -1.17 4.13
CA TYR A 39 6.57 -1.70 4.76
C TYR A 39 6.95 -2.83 5.70
N ASN A 40 6.86 -2.58 7.01
CA ASN A 40 7.06 -3.60 8.02
C ASN A 40 5.74 -4.32 8.35
N GLU A 41 5.81 -5.63 8.58
CA GLU A 41 4.63 -6.50 8.79
C GLU A 41 3.60 -6.36 7.65
N ALA A 42 4.08 -6.35 6.41
CA ALA A 42 3.32 -5.92 5.24
C ALA A 42 2.01 -6.71 5.00
N HIS A 43 1.91 -7.95 5.46
CA HIS A 43 0.69 -8.75 5.39
C HIS A 43 -0.51 -8.11 6.12
N ASN A 44 -0.28 -7.19 7.07
CA ASN A 44 -1.36 -6.45 7.73
C ASN A 44 -2.04 -5.43 6.80
N PHE A 45 -1.40 -5.07 5.70
CA PHE A 45 -1.83 -3.98 4.81
C PHE A 45 -2.11 -4.46 3.39
N LEU A 46 -1.30 -5.41 2.90
CA LEU A 46 -1.32 -5.85 1.50
C LEU A 46 -2.28 -7.01 1.23
N LYS A 47 -2.81 -7.64 2.27
CA LYS A 47 -3.75 -8.75 2.10
C LYS A 47 -5.00 -8.28 1.37
N LYS A 48 -5.28 -8.86 0.20
CA LYS A 48 -6.57 -8.71 -0.50
C LYS A 48 -7.68 -9.28 0.39
N GLU A 49 -8.42 -8.42 1.10
CA GLU A 49 -9.66 -8.80 1.75
C GLU A 49 -10.67 -9.25 0.67
N LYS A 50 -11.40 -10.35 0.92
CA LYS A 50 -12.43 -10.87 -0.01
C LYS A 50 -13.69 -9.97 -0.06
N GLU A 51 -13.57 -8.66 0.15
CA GLU A 51 -14.72 -7.78 0.31
C GLU A 51 -14.92 -6.80 -0.86
N ASN A 52 -16.15 -6.88 -1.39
CA ASN A 52 -16.84 -6.01 -2.33
C ASN A 52 -16.20 -5.81 -3.72
N GLU A 53 -16.91 -6.28 -4.74
CA GLU A 53 -16.56 -6.19 -6.17
C GLU A 53 -16.27 -4.74 -6.63
N MET A 54 -16.82 -3.74 -5.95
CA MET A 54 -16.53 -2.32 -6.22
C MET A 54 -15.11 -1.88 -5.80
N LYS A 55 -14.48 -2.54 -4.82
CA LYS A 55 -13.09 -2.26 -4.41
C LYS A 55 -12.06 -3.06 -5.22
N LYS A 56 -12.46 -4.13 -5.93
CA LYS A 56 -11.56 -4.90 -6.81
C LYS A 56 -10.88 -4.06 -7.89
N TYR A 57 -11.51 -2.95 -8.30
CA TYR A 57 -11.04 -2.12 -9.42
C TYR A 57 -10.27 -0.87 -9.00
N ARG A 58 -10.16 -0.57 -7.69
CA ARG A 58 -9.32 0.52 -7.22
C ARG A 58 -7.98 -0.08 -6.81
N LEU A 59 -6.94 0.24 -7.57
CA LEU A 59 -5.58 -0.07 -7.14
C LEU A 59 -5.36 0.57 -5.77
N ASN A 60 -4.91 -0.21 -4.79
CA ASN A 60 -4.50 0.39 -3.52
C ASN A 60 -3.24 1.23 -3.77
N SER A 61 -2.96 2.21 -2.92
CA SER A 61 -1.85 3.13 -3.16
C SER A 61 -0.50 2.40 -3.21
N PHE A 62 -0.36 1.27 -2.51
CA PHE A 62 0.77 0.36 -2.65
C PHE A 62 0.95 -0.18 -4.09
N GLU A 63 -0.10 -0.66 -4.75
CA GLU A 63 -0.03 -1.18 -6.12
C GLU A 63 0.36 -0.07 -7.12
N ILE A 64 -0.11 1.16 -6.89
CA ILE A 64 0.32 2.33 -7.68
C ILE A 64 1.81 2.61 -7.44
N LEU A 65 2.24 2.62 -6.18
CA LEU A 65 3.64 2.85 -5.81
C LEU A 65 4.55 1.75 -6.37
N ALA A 66 4.16 0.48 -6.28
CA ALA A 66 4.90 -0.65 -6.83
C ALA A 66 5.13 -0.48 -8.34
N LYS A 67 4.07 -0.19 -9.10
CA LYS A 67 4.12 -0.04 -10.56
C LYS A 67 4.90 1.18 -11.03
N GLU A 68 4.83 2.29 -10.29
CA GLU A 68 5.45 3.56 -10.71
C GLU A 68 6.81 3.82 -10.03
N SER A 69 7.21 3.01 -9.05
CA SER A 69 8.44 3.17 -8.24
C SER A 69 9.69 3.44 -9.07
N ARG A 70 9.92 2.64 -10.12
CA ARG A 70 11.08 2.76 -11.03
C ARG A 70 11.15 4.12 -11.73
N LYS A 71 10.02 4.64 -12.23
CA LYS A 71 9.98 5.95 -12.91
C LYS A 71 10.28 7.10 -11.94
N LYS A 72 10.05 6.85 -10.66
CA LYS A 72 10.01 7.84 -9.59
C LYS A 72 11.27 7.85 -8.73
N GLY A 73 12.23 6.93 -8.97
CA GLY A 73 13.45 6.79 -8.18
C GLY A 73 13.22 6.22 -6.77
N ILE A 74 12.09 5.53 -6.55
CA ILE A 74 11.68 5.00 -5.25
C ILE A 74 12.10 3.53 -5.14
N PHE A 75 12.77 3.19 -4.05
CA PHE A 75 13.02 1.81 -3.65
C PHE A 75 11.92 1.36 -2.70
N LEU A 76 11.21 0.30 -3.07
CA LEU A 76 10.17 -0.30 -2.25
C LEU A 76 10.74 -1.53 -1.52
N CYS A 77 10.66 -1.54 -0.19
CA CYS A 77 11.10 -2.66 0.65
C CYS A 77 9.89 -3.24 1.40
N ILE A 78 9.75 -4.57 1.34
CA ILE A 78 8.65 -5.30 1.98
C ILE A 78 9.25 -6.26 2.99
N ILE A 79 8.82 -6.14 4.24
CA ILE A 79 9.24 -7.00 5.35
C ILE A 79 7.98 -7.71 5.87
N THR A 80 7.96 -9.04 5.77
CA THR A 80 6.82 -9.85 6.21
C THR A 80 7.26 -11.26 6.60
N GLN A 81 6.57 -11.83 7.58
CA GLN A 81 6.63 -13.23 7.98
C GLN A 81 5.55 -14.10 7.28
N ARG A 82 4.65 -13.48 6.52
CA ARG A 82 3.58 -14.15 5.76
C ARG A 82 3.70 -13.81 4.28
N PRO A 83 4.63 -14.43 3.54
CA PRO A 83 4.86 -14.12 2.12
C PRO A 83 3.64 -14.44 1.25
N GLY A 84 2.89 -15.50 1.55
CA GLY A 84 1.66 -15.85 0.79
C GLY A 84 0.47 -14.91 1.00
N ASP A 85 0.54 -13.97 1.95
CA ASP A 85 -0.46 -12.92 2.12
C ASP A 85 -0.13 -11.68 1.26
N ILE A 86 1.01 -11.65 0.56
CA ILE A 86 1.39 -10.58 -0.38
C ILE A 86 0.74 -10.84 -1.74
N PRO A 87 0.11 -9.84 -2.40
CA PRO A 87 -0.50 -10.03 -3.70
C PRO A 87 0.54 -10.39 -4.77
N GLU A 88 0.21 -11.38 -5.60
CA GLU A 88 1.07 -11.83 -6.71
C GLU A 88 1.07 -10.86 -7.91
N GLU A 89 0.07 -9.98 -8.00
CA GLU A 89 -0.19 -9.12 -9.16
C GLU A 89 0.38 -7.69 -9.04
N CYS A 90 1.31 -7.47 -8.11
CA CYS A 90 1.92 -6.15 -7.88
C CYS A 90 2.94 -5.78 -8.97
#